data_AF-A0A356Z4S2-F1
#
_entry.id   AF-A0A356Z4S2-F1
#
_cell.length_a   1.000
_cell.length_b   1.000
_cell.length_c   1.000
_cell.angle_alpha   90.00
_cell.angle_beta   90.00
_cell.angle_gamma   90.00
#
_symmetry.space_group_name_H-M   'P 1'
#
loop_
_entity.id
_entity.type
_entity.pdbx_description
1 polymer ?
#
loop_
_entity_poly.entity_id
_entity_poly.type
_entity_poly.pdbx_seq_one_letter_code
_entity_poly.pdbx_strand_id
1 'polypeptide(L)'
;AYQRAIDYRTSDGVLNALFQKAINVGKRIRTETDIDRHPVSVSYAAVELARNILGPLDGKTVLVVGAGEMSELTTRCLILNGVNSVIVSNRS
;
A
#
# COMPACT_ATOMS: atom_id res chain seq x y z
N ALA A 1 4.50 -15.58 0.38
CA ALA A 1 5.75 -16.27 -0.01
C ALA A 1 6.04 -17.46 0.90
N TYR A 2 6.31 -17.23 2.19
CA TYR A 2 6.60 -18.29 3.17
C TYR A 2 5.55 -19.44 3.18
N GLN A 3 4.26 -19.11 3.28
CA GLN A 3 3.20 -20.12 3.28
C GLN A 3 3.21 -20.98 2.01
N ARG A 4 3.31 -20.35 0.83
CA ARG A 4 3.42 -21.08 -0.45
C ARG A 4 4.62 -22.03 -0.46
N ALA A 5 5.78 -21.61 0.05
CA ALA A 5 6.97 -22.47 0.07
C ALA A 5 6.81 -23.70 0.98
N ILE A 6 6.05 -23.58 2.07
CA ILE A 6 5.66 -24.74 2.90
C ILE A 6 4.71 -25.64 2.13
N ASP A 7 3.65 -25.08 1.53
CA ASP A 7 2.62 -25.85 0.83
C ASP A 7 3.23 -26.66 -0.33
N TYR A 8 4.20 -26.09 -1.05
CA TYR A 8 4.93 -26.76 -2.14
C TYR A 8 6.17 -27.54 -1.68
N ARG A 9 6.44 -27.65 -0.38
CA ARG A 9 7.60 -28.35 0.20
C ARG A 9 8.96 -27.91 -0.37
N THR A 10 9.08 -26.62 -0.69
CA THR A 10 10.30 -26.02 -1.25
C THR A 10 11.09 -25.19 -0.23
N SER A 11 10.86 -25.42 1.08
CA SER A 11 11.52 -24.73 2.18
C SER A 11 12.11 -25.75 3.14
N ASP A 12 13.36 -25.54 3.56
CA ASP A 12 14.05 -26.38 4.54
C ASP A 12 13.99 -25.78 5.96
N GLY A 13 14.61 -26.45 6.94
CA GLY A 13 14.62 -26.00 8.33
C GLY A 13 15.27 -24.63 8.53
N VAL A 14 16.29 -24.30 7.73
CA VAL A 14 17.03 -23.04 7.82
C VAL A 14 16.18 -21.89 7.28
N LEU A 15 15.59 -22.05 6.10
CA LEU A 15 14.69 -21.07 5.50
C LEU A 15 13.47 -20.84 6.37
N ASN A 16 12.90 -21.90 6.96
CA ASN A 16 11.77 -21.76 7.87
C ASN A 16 12.09 -20.89 9.09
N ALA A 17 13.22 -21.16 9.75
CA ALA A 17 13.66 -20.37 10.90
C ALA A 17 13.92 -18.90 10.50
N LEU A 18 14.56 -18.67 9.35
CA LEU A 18 14.88 -17.34 8.86
C LEU A 18 13.63 -16.52 8.53
N PHE A 19 12.66 -17.09 7.81
CA PHE A 19 11.41 -16.40 7.47
C PHE A 19 10.56 -16.08 8.71
N GLN A 20 10.45 -17.01 9.65
CA GLN A 20 9.74 -16.75 10.92
C GLN A 20 10.42 -15.63 11.70
N LYS A 21 11.76 -15.64 11.78
CA LYS A 21 12.50 -14.57 12.45
C LYS A 21 12.30 -13.23 11.75
N ALA A 22 12.37 -13.18 10.42
CA ALA A 22 12.17 -11.96 9.64
C ALA A 22 10.75 -11.38 9.84
N ILE A 23 9.71 -12.21 9.82
CA ILE A 23 8.33 -11.77 10.07
C ILE A 23 8.20 -11.21 11.49
N ASN A 24 8.76 -11.89 12.49
CA ASN A 24 8.71 -11.43 13.88
C ASN A 24 9.46 -10.12 14.08
N VAL A 25 10.66 -9.97 13.51
CA VAL A 25 11.43 -8.72 13.54
C VAL A 25 10.66 -7.60 12.84
N GLY A 26 10.09 -7.86 11.66
CA GLY A 26 9.29 -6.86 10.94
C GLY A 26 8.06 -6.38 11.72
N LYS A 27 7.35 -7.30 12.41
CA LYS A 27 6.26 -6.93 13.33
C LYS A 27 6.77 -6.08 14.48
N ARG A 28 7.85 -6.53 15.14
CA ARG A 28 8.44 -5.84 16.28
C ARG A 28 8.90 -4.43 15.93
N ILE A 29 9.58 -4.23 14.81
CA ILE A 29 10.02 -2.89 14.37
C ILE A 29 8.81 -1.99 14.11
N ARG A 30 7.74 -2.47 13.46
CA ARG A 30 6.51 -1.67 13.27
C ARG A 30 5.79 -1.31 14.58
N THR A 31 5.94 -2.13 15.62
CA THR A 31 5.32 -1.88 16.93
C THR A 31 6.18 -0.98 17.82
N GLU A 32 7.50 -1.21 17.83
CA GLU A 32 8.45 -0.51 18.72
C GLU A 32 8.97 0.78 18.11
N THR A 33 8.74 1.01 16.81
CA THR A 33 9.20 2.20 16.11
C THR A 33 8.07 2.79 15.28
N ASP A 34 8.08 4.10 15.09
CA ASP A 34 7.13 4.81 14.23
C ASP A 34 7.47 4.69 12.73
N ILE A 35 8.22 3.66 12.32
CA ILE A 35 8.68 3.50 10.94
C ILE A 35 7.52 3.35 9.93
N ASP A 36 6.34 2.90 10.39
CA ASP A 36 5.15 2.76 9.55
C ASP A 36 4.15 3.92 9.67
N ARG A 37 4.38 4.88 10.59
CA ARG A 37 3.42 5.96 10.87
C ARG A 37 3.17 6.87 9.67
N HIS A 38 4.16 7.01 8.79
CA HIS A 38 4.01 7.71 7.54
C HIS A 38 3.95 6.66 6.44
N PRO A 39 2.75 6.34 5.90
CA PRO A 39 2.64 5.40 4.81
C PRO A 39 3.26 6.03 3.56
N VAL A 40 4.56 5.82 3.36
CA VAL A 40 5.27 6.09 2.10
C VAL A 40 4.86 5.03 1.08
N SER A 41 3.57 4.99 0.79
CA SER A 41 3.01 4.13 -0.23
C SER A 41 3.20 4.79 -1.60
N VAL A 42 3.31 3.96 -2.63
CA VAL A 42 3.34 4.44 -4.02
C VAL A 42 2.12 5.32 -4.32
N SER A 43 0.96 4.94 -3.77
CA SER A 43 -0.29 5.71 -3.84
C SER A 43 -0.16 7.11 -3.26
N TYR A 44 0.43 7.24 -2.06
CA TYR A 44 0.64 8.55 -1.42
C TYR A 44 1.59 9.42 -2.24
N ALA A 45 2.72 8.86 -2.68
CA ALA A 45 3.68 9.57 -3.52
C ALA A 45 3.06 10.06 -4.84
N ALA A 46 2.17 9.27 -5.45
CA ALA A 46 1.45 9.65 -6.66
C ALA A 46 0.49 10.83 -6.40
N VAL A 47 -0.21 10.86 -5.26
CA VAL A 47 -1.11 11.97 -4.89
C VAL A 47 -0.32 13.25 -4.60
N GLU A 48 0.81 13.16 -3.91
CA GLU A 48 1.69 14.32 -3.72
C GLU A 48 2.23 14.85 -5.05
N LEU A 49 2.65 13.96 -5.96
CA LEU A 49 3.08 14.37 -7.29
C LEU A 49 1.95 15.07 -8.05
N ALA A 50 0.73 14.55 -7.99
CA ALA A 50 -0.44 15.18 -8.60
C ALA A 50 -0.68 16.59 -8.03
N ARG A 51 -0.55 16.79 -6.71
CA ARG A 51 -0.62 18.11 -6.07
C ARG A 51 0.47 19.07 -6.55
N ASN A 52 1.70 18.58 -6.68
CA ASN A 52 2.81 19.40 -7.14
C ASN A 52 2.65 19.88 -8.58
N ILE A 53 2.02 19.07 -9.44
CA ILE A 53 1.82 19.38 -10.87
C ILE A 53 0.51 20.17 -11.10
N LEU A 54 -0.57 19.79 -10.44
CA LEU A 54 -1.93 20.29 -10.71
C LEU A 54 -2.40 21.36 -9.70
N GLY A 55 -1.62 21.62 -8.65
CA GLY A 55 -2.00 22.46 -7.53
C GLY A 55 -2.96 21.77 -6.54
N PRO A 56 -3.72 22.54 -5.74
CA PRO A 56 -4.71 22.00 -4.82
C PRO A 56 -5.70 21.08 -5.54
N LEU A 57 -6.06 19.95 -4.93
CA LEU A 57 -7.00 18.98 -5.51
C LEU A 57 -8.47 19.26 -5.11
N ASP A 58 -8.69 20.28 -4.28
CA ASP A 58 -10.01 20.72 -3.85
C ASP A 58 -10.95 20.99 -5.03
N GLY A 59 -12.15 20.40 -4.96
CA GLY A 59 -13.17 20.54 -6.01
C GLY A 59 -12.90 19.73 -7.28
N LYS A 60 -11.77 19.03 -7.40
CA LYS A 60 -11.49 18.18 -8.57
C LYS A 60 -12.20 16.84 -8.46
N THR A 61 -12.49 16.25 -9.61
CA THR A 61 -12.99 14.87 -9.75
C THR A 61 -11.87 14.01 -10.33
N VAL A 62 -11.64 12.83 -9.75
CA VAL A 62 -10.56 11.92 -10.15
C VAL A 62 -11.14 10.59 -10.60
N LEU A 63 -10.63 10.04 -11.71
CA LEU A 63 -10.93 8.70 -12.18
C LEU A 63 -9.83 7.74 -11.75
N VAL A 64 -10.17 6.72 -10.96
CA VAL A 64 -9.30 5.61 -10.60
C VAL A 64 -9.65 4.42 -11.49
N VAL A 65 -8.65 3.88 -12.19
CA VAL A 65 -8.81 2.72 -13.06
C VAL A 65 -8.29 1.47 -12.33
N GLY A 66 -9.13 0.45 -12.24
CA GLY A 66 -8.92 -0.77 -11.46
C GLY A 66 -9.47 -0.65 -10.03
N ALA A 67 -9.86 -1.78 -9.44
CA ALA A 67 -10.36 -1.88 -8.07
C ALA A 67 -9.53 -2.83 -7.20
N GLY A 68 -8.20 -2.80 -7.35
CA GLY A 68 -7.28 -3.57 -6.50
C GLY A 68 -6.96 -2.84 -5.19
N GLU A 69 -6.22 -3.52 -4.31
CA GLU A 69 -5.76 -2.98 -3.02
C GLU A 69 -5.03 -1.64 -3.16
N MET A 70 -4.19 -1.49 -4.19
CA MET A 70 -3.50 -0.23 -4.49
C MET A 70 -4.47 0.88 -4.95
N SER A 71 -5.53 0.55 -5.69
CA SER A 71 -6.56 1.52 -6.09
C SER A 71 -7.35 2.02 -4.88
N GLU A 72 -7.64 1.15 -3.91
CA GLU A 72 -8.30 1.52 -2.67
C GLU A 72 -7.44 2.49 -1.83
N LEU A 73 -6.15 2.16 -1.64
CA LEU A 73 -5.20 3.02 -0.94
C LEU A 73 -5.06 4.39 -1.61
N THR A 74 -4.98 4.40 -2.95
CA THR A 74 -4.92 5.63 -3.74
C THR A 74 -6.18 6.47 -3.57
N THR A 75 -7.36 5.83 -3.62
CA THR A 75 -8.65 6.51 -3.42
C THR A 75 -8.74 7.15 -2.03
N ARG A 76 -8.37 6.41 -0.98
CA ARG A 76 -8.31 6.95 0.39
C ARG A 76 -7.37 8.15 0.47
N CYS A 77 -6.20 8.05 -0.15
CA CYS A 77 -5.22 9.13 -0.15
C CYS A 77 -5.72 10.38 -0.90
N LEU A 78 -6.38 10.22 -2.04
CA LEU A 78 -6.99 11.31 -2.80
C LEU A 78 -8.07 12.05 -1.98
N ILE A 79 -8.95 11.29 -1.31
CA ILE A 79 -10.00 11.85 -0.46
C ILE A 79 -9.40 12.62 0.72
N LEU A 80 -8.38 12.07 1.38
CA LEU A 80 -7.67 12.76 2.47
C LEU A 80 -6.95 14.03 2.00
N ASN A 81 -6.68 14.17 0.71
CA ASN A 81 -6.01 15.32 0.10
C ASN A 81 -6.98 16.28 -0.62
N GLY A 82 -8.28 16.24 -0.31
CA GLY A 82 -9.26 17.25 -0.71
C GLY A 82 -10.00 16.99 -2.03
N VAL A 83 -9.82 15.83 -2.66
CA VAL A 83 -10.58 15.48 -3.86
C VAL A 83 -12.08 15.40 -3.53
N ASN A 84 -12.92 16.08 -4.31
CA ASN A 84 -14.36 16.17 -4.06
C ASN A 84 -15.13 14.93 -4.52
N SER A 85 -14.66 14.27 -5.58
CA SER A 85 -15.30 13.07 -6.10
C SER A 85 -14.28 12.11 -6.70
N VAL A 86 -14.46 10.82 -6.43
CA VAL A 86 -13.66 9.74 -7.03
C VAL A 86 -14.60 8.82 -7.80
N ILE A 87 -14.30 8.63 -9.09
CA ILE A 87 -14.97 7.68 -9.97
C ILE A 87 -14.06 6.47 -10.10
N VAL A 88 -14.60 5.26 -9.94
CA VAL A 88 -13.83 4.02 -10.13
C VAL A 88 -14.33 3.31 -11.37
N SER A 89 -13.42 2.99 -12.29
CA SER A 89 -13.71 2.14 -13.45
C SER A 89 -12.91 0.85 -13.33
N ASN A 90 -13.57 -0.30 -13.45
CA ASN A 90 -12.94 -1.60 -13.32
C ASN A 90 -13.38 -2.52 -14.46
N ARG A 91 -12.52 -3.48 -14.82
CA ARG A 91 -12.70 -4.34 -16.01
C ARG A 91 -13.47 -5.64 -15.74
N SER A 92 -13.99 -5.83 -14.53
CA SER A 92 -14.51 -7.10 -14.03
C SER A 92 -15.97 -6.99 -13.62
#